data_AF-A0A7I7QSZ5-F1
#
_entry.id   AF-A0A7I7QSZ5-F1
#
_cell.length_a   1.000
_cell.length_b   1.000
_cell.length_c   1.000
_cell.angle_alpha   90.00
_cell.angle_beta   90.00
_cell.angle_gamma   90.00
#
_symmetry.space_group_name_H-M   'P 1'
#
loop_
_entity.id
_entity.type
_entity.pdbx_description
1 polymer ?
#
loop_
_entity_poly.entity_id
_entity_poly.type
_entity_poly.pdbx_seq_one_letter_code
_entity_poly.pdbx_strand_id
1 'polypeptide(L)'
;MAKLDYDALNSVTRYMMISVFAVQPEALEEERSALVDEMATFLKRQEEGDVVVRGLYDVAGFRADADFMLWTHAERVEDLQATYRAFRQTTLGRASDPVWSVVALHRPAEFNKSHVPAFIAGEEPGDYVCVYPFVRSLDWYLLPDDERRKMLVEHGMAGREYPDVRANTVPAFALGDYEWILAFEGPDLGRIVELMWKLRYTDARRHVREETPFFTGPRLSVEDLIARLP
;
A
#
# COMPACT_ATOMS: atom_id res chain seq x y z
N MET A 1 -16.95 8.04 -19.51
CA MET A 1 -16.26 8.52 -18.30
C MET A 1 -15.79 9.94 -18.55
N ALA A 2 -16.00 10.85 -17.60
CA ALA A 2 -15.41 12.18 -17.68
C ALA A 2 -13.87 12.04 -17.72
N LYS A 3 -13.20 12.90 -18.48
CA LYS A 3 -11.73 12.92 -18.53
C LYS A 3 -11.22 13.32 -17.14
N LEU A 4 -10.32 12.53 -16.56
CA LEU A 4 -9.71 12.85 -15.26
C LEU A 4 -8.99 14.20 -15.33
N ASP A 5 -9.21 15.03 -14.32
CA ASP A 5 -8.48 16.27 -14.11
C ASP A 5 -7.16 15.96 -13.39
N TYR A 6 -6.12 15.68 -14.17
CA TYR A 6 -4.82 15.33 -13.62
C TYR A 6 -4.16 16.49 -12.87
N ASP A 7 -4.48 17.74 -13.17
CA ASP A 7 -3.88 18.88 -12.46
C ASP A 7 -4.44 18.95 -11.04
N ALA A 8 -5.77 18.79 -10.90
CA ALA A 8 -6.41 18.65 -9.59
C ALA A 8 -5.82 17.47 -8.80
N LEU A 9 -5.77 16.27 -9.39
CA LEU A 9 -5.26 15.06 -8.74
C LEU A 9 -3.78 15.16 -8.33
N ASN A 10 -2.95 15.81 -9.15
CA ASN A 10 -1.54 16.04 -8.85
C ASN A 10 -1.33 17.06 -7.72
N SER A 11 -2.28 17.97 -7.50
CA SER A 11 -2.22 18.96 -6.43
C SER A 11 -2.68 18.42 -5.06
N VAL A 12 -3.36 17.27 -5.02
CA VAL A 12 -3.86 16.67 -3.79
C VAL A 12 -2.71 16.37 -2.84
N THR A 13 -2.84 16.78 -1.58
CA THR A 13 -1.97 16.28 -0.50
C THR A 13 -2.65 15.09 0.15
N ARG A 14 -2.02 13.92 0.04
CA ARG A 14 -2.50 12.69 0.70
C ARG A 14 -1.32 11.85 1.15
N TYR A 15 -1.30 11.52 2.43
CA TYR A 15 -0.43 10.50 3.00
C TYR A 15 -1.12 9.14 2.91
N MET A 16 -0.36 8.10 2.61
CA MET A 16 -0.75 6.71 2.84
C MET A 16 0.05 6.15 3.99
N MET A 17 -0.57 5.28 4.78
CA MET A 17 0.09 4.50 5.82
C MET A 17 -0.23 3.02 5.62
N ILE A 18 0.81 2.20 5.62
CA ILE A 18 0.70 0.73 5.62
C ILE A 18 1.11 0.26 7.00
N SER A 19 0.25 -0.49 7.68
CA SER A 19 0.50 -1.04 9.01
C SER A 19 0.30 -2.55 8.99
N VAL A 20 1.37 -3.29 9.26
CA VAL A 20 1.39 -4.75 9.26
C VAL A 20 1.58 -5.27 10.67
N PHE A 21 0.83 -6.32 11.01
CA PHE A 21 0.77 -6.87 12.34
C PHE A 21 0.87 -8.40 12.32
N ALA A 22 1.46 -8.93 13.39
CA ALA A 22 1.41 -10.34 13.75
C ALA A 22 0.53 -10.49 14.99
N VAL A 23 -0.38 -11.46 14.97
CA VAL A 23 -1.29 -11.74 16.07
C VAL A 23 -0.60 -12.65 17.08
N GLN A 24 -0.80 -12.36 18.37
CA GLN A 24 -0.47 -13.26 19.46
C GLN A 24 -1.71 -14.10 19.77
N PRO A 25 -1.79 -15.38 19.35
CA PRO A 25 -3.04 -16.16 19.45
C PRO A 25 -3.51 -16.32 20.90
N GLU A 26 -2.55 -16.45 21.83
CA GLU A 26 -2.81 -16.57 23.27
C GLU A 26 -3.47 -15.32 23.88
N ALA A 27 -3.38 -14.17 23.19
CA ALA A 27 -3.95 -12.90 23.63
C ALA A 27 -5.34 -12.63 23.03
N LEU A 28 -5.82 -13.46 22.09
CA LEU A 28 -7.18 -13.36 21.55
C LEU A 28 -8.13 -14.27 22.32
N GLU A 29 -9.18 -13.68 22.87
CA GLU A 29 -10.30 -14.43 23.45
C GLU A 29 -11.12 -15.12 22.35
N GLU A 30 -11.80 -16.23 22.67
CA GLU A 30 -12.57 -17.02 21.69
C GLU A 30 -13.81 -16.28 21.14
N GLU A 31 -14.27 -15.18 21.76
CA GLU A 31 -15.47 -14.46 21.36
C GLU A 31 -15.24 -13.55 20.13
N ARG A 32 -15.11 -14.17 18.95
CA ARG A 32 -14.85 -13.51 17.66
C ARG A 32 -15.93 -12.48 17.28
N SER A 33 -17.18 -12.66 17.70
CA SER A 33 -18.28 -11.72 17.37
C SER A 33 -18.06 -10.33 17.99
N ALA A 34 -17.60 -10.27 19.24
CA ALA A 34 -17.32 -9.00 19.91
C ALA A 34 -16.12 -8.28 19.27
N LEU A 35 -15.10 -9.03 18.86
CA LEU A 35 -13.95 -8.52 18.10
C LEU A 35 -14.37 -7.91 16.75
N VAL A 36 -15.28 -8.58 16.04
CA VAL A 36 -15.85 -8.08 14.78
C VAL A 36 -16.57 -6.75 15.01
N ASP A 37 -17.47 -6.69 15.98
CA ASP A 37 -18.24 -5.48 16.27
C ASP A 37 -17.35 -4.31 16.71
N GLU A 38 -16.34 -4.58 17.56
CA GLU A 38 -15.37 -3.56 17.98
C GLU A 38 -14.57 -3.03 16.79
N MET A 39 -14.03 -3.92 15.95
CA MET A 39 -13.20 -3.53 14.81
C MET A 39 -14.01 -2.78 13.75
N ALA A 40 -15.22 -3.25 13.42
CA ALA A 40 -16.11 -2.55 12.50
C ALA A 40 -16.49 -1.16 13.01
N THR A 41 -16.81 -1.05 14.30
CA THR A 41 -17.10 0.25 14.94
C THR A 41 -15.88 1.16 14.95
N PHE A 42 -14.69 0.62 15.22
CA PHE A 42 -13.44 1.36 15.22
C PHE A 42 -13.15 1.97 13.85
N LEU A 43 -13.19 1.17 12.79
CA LEU A 43 -12.91 1.62 11.42
C LEU A 43 -13.92 2.69 10.98
N LYS A 44 -15.22 2.45 11.21
CA LYS A 44 -16.27 3.43 10.89
C LYS A 44 -16.03 4.78 11.55
N ARG A 45 -15.58 4.80 12.81
CA ARG A 45 -15.25 6.07 13.51
C ARG A 45 -14.05 6.79 12.90
N GLN A 46 -13.09 6.08 12.30
CA GLN A 46 -11.98 6.73 11.60
C GLN A 46 -12.48 7.41 10.32
N GLU A 47 -13.40 6.76 9.62
CA GLU A 47 -14.03 7.26 8.38
C GLU A 47 -15.05 8.39 8.61
N GLU A 48 -15.49 8.61 9.84
CA GLU A 48 -16.22 9.85 10.22
C GLU A 48 -15.30 11.09 10.19
N GLY A 49 -13.99 10.90 10.21
CA GLY A 49 -12.97 11.92 9.97
C GLY A 49 -12.49 11.97 8.52
N ASP A 50 -11.23 12.39 8.30
CA ASP A 50 -10.61 12.41 6.96
C ASP A 50 -9.89 11.10 6.58
N VAL A 51 -9.79 10.16 7.53
CA VAL A 51 -9.10 8.88 7.32
C VAL A 51 -9.97 7.98 6.46
N VAL A 52 -9.40 7.46 5.39
CA VAL A 52 -10.02 6.43 4.55
C VAL A 52 -9.31 5.10 4.80
N VAL A 53 -10.08 4.05 5.05
CA VAL A 53 -9.60 2.68 5.13
C VAL A 53 -9.69 2.06 3.73
N ARG A 54 -8.57 2.00 3.02
CA ARG A 54 -8.56 1.45 1.66
C ARG A 54 -8.73 -0.07 1.66
N GLY A 55 -8.18 -0.76 2.66
CA GLY A 55 -8.36 -2.19 2.79
C GLY A 55 -7.74 -2.80 4.03
N LEU A 56 -8.32 -3.94 4.40
CA LEU A 56 -7.77 -4.94 5.31
C LEU A 56 -7.32 -6.12 4.46
N TYR A 57 -6.12 -6.62 4.71
CA TYR A 57 -5.53 -7.69 3.91
C TYR A 57 -5.02 -8.81 4.81
N ASP A 58 -5.36 -10.03 4.44
CA ASP A 58 -4.81 -11.25 5.03
C ASP A 58 -3.48 -11.55 4.34
N VAL A 59 -2.38 -11.35 5.06
CA VAL A 59 -1.02 -11.56 4.54
C VAL A 59 -0.36 -12.81 5.14
N ALA A 60 -1.12 -13.57 5.93
CA ALA A 60 -0.66 -14.80 6.55
C ALA A 60 -0.24 -15.82 5.48
N GLY A 61 0.81 -16.59 5.77
CA GLY A 61 1.33 -17.61 4.87
C GLY A 61 2.18 -17.10 3.69
N PHE A 62 2.12 -15.80 3.35
CA PHE A 62 3.08 -15.18 2.42
C PHE A 62 4.41 -14.84 3.09
N ARG A 63 4.37 -14.62 4.41
CA ARG A 63 5.53 -14.45 5.28
C ARG A 63 5.29 -15.13 6.62
N ALA A 64 6.37 -15.46 7.30
CA ALA A 64 6.32 -16.15 8.59
C ALA A 64 6.04 -15.20 9.78
N ASP A 65 6.19 -13.90 9.58
CA ASP A 65 6.22 -12.88 10.63
C ASP A 65 5.04 -11.91 10.59
N ALA A 66 4.01 -12.17 9.77
CA ALA A 66 2.88 -11.26 9.60
C ALA A 66 1.58 -12.01 9.30
N ASP A 67 0.47 -11.52 9.85
CA ASP A 67 -0.87 -12.12 9.68
C ASP A 67 -1.81 -11.20 8.90
N PHE A 68 -1.82 -9.89 9.23
CA PHE A 68 -2.69 -8.95 8.54
C PHE A 68 -2.05 -7.58 8.31
N MET A 69 -2.60 -6.86 7.34
CA MET A 69 -2.16 -5.53 6.96
C MET A 69 -3.36 -4.59 6.81
N LEU A 70 -3.21 -3.37 7.32
CA LEU A 70 -4.14 -2.27 7.17
C LEU A 70 -3.52 -1.20 6.26
N TRP A 71 -4.26 -0.78 5.24
CA TRP A 71 -3.92 0.39 4.42
C TRP A 71 -4.92 1.52 4.68
N THR A 72 -4.41 2.62 5.24
CA THR A 72 -5.16 3.88 5.42
C THR A 72 -4.53 5.05 4.68
N HIS A 73 -5.33 6.07 4.36
CA HIS A 73 -4.80 7.32 3.81
C HIS A 73 -5.64 8.55 4.19
N ALA A 74 -4.98 9.69 4.40
CA ALA A 74 -5.57 10.95 4.86
C ALA A 74 -4.75 12.15 4.34
N GLU A 75 -5.28 13.36 4.40
CA GLU A 75 -4.58 14.60 4.07
C GLU A 75 -3.47 14.91 5.10
N ARG A 76 -3.70 14.60 6.37
CA ARG A 76 -2.77 14.86 7.48
C ARG A 76 -2.18 13.55 8.02
N VAL A 77 -0.86 13.52 8.19
CA VAL A 77 -0.17 12.34 8.75
C VAL A 77 -0.55 12.10 10.21
N GLU A 78 -0.88 13.16 10.96
CA GLU A 78 -1.27 13.09 12.36
C GLU A 78 -2.58 12.33 12.57
N ASP A 79 -3.49 12.39 11.59
CA ASP A 79 -4.75 11.64 11.62
C ASP A 79 -4.47 10.15 11.47
N LEU A 80 -3.56 9.76 10.55
CA LEU A 80 -3.11 8.38 10.40
C LEU A 80 -2.37 7.88 11.64
N GLN A 81 -1.52 8.71 12.26
CA GLN A 81 -0.85 8.37 13.51
C GLN A 81 -1.85 8.22 14.68
N ALA A 82 -2.89 9.04 14.73
CA ALA A 82 -3.95 8.93 15.72
C ALA A 82 -4.73 7.62 15.52
N THR A 83 -5.10 7.29 14.29
CA THR A 83 -5.72 6.00 13.94
C THR A 83 -4.84 4.82 14.32
N TYR A 84 -3.54 4.85 13.99
CA TYR A 84 -2.60 3.79 14.38
C TYR A 84 -2.56 3.61 15.91
N ARG A 85 -2.39 4.69 16.68
CA ARG A 85 -2.37 4.62 18.15
C ARG A 85 -3.68 4.13 18.73
N ALA A 86 -4.81 4.57 18.18
CA ALA A 86 -6.14 4.15 18.61
C ALA A 86 -6.38 2.67 18.29
N PHE A 87 -5.94 2.19 17.12
CA PHE A 87 -5.97 0.78 16.77
C PHE A 87 -5.20 -0.05 17.80
N ARG A 88 -3.97 0.35 18.16
CA ARG A 88 -3.16 -0.33 19.19
C ARG A 88 -3.82 -0.40 20.57
N GLN A 89 -4.91 0.33 20.80
CA GLN A 89 -5.67 0.32 22.05
C GLN A 89 -6.92 -0.56 22.01
N THR A 90 -7.34 -1.07 20.85
CA THR A 90 -8.46 -2.03 20.71
C THR A 90 -8.06 -3.42 21.20
N THR A 91 -9.03 -4.34 21.33
CA THR A 91 -8.73 -5.73 21.72
C THR A 91 -7.78 -6.38 20.72
N LEU A 92 -8.09 -6.33 19.42
CA LEU A 92 -7.22 -6.88 18.37
C LEU A 92 -5.84 -6.21 18.34
N GLY A 93 -5.77 -4.88 18.46
CA GLY A 93 -4.49 -4.16 18.42
C GLY A 93 -3.60 -4.37 19.65
N ARG A 94 -4.17 -4.75 20.80
CA ARG A 94 -3.42 -5.18 22.00
C ARG A 94 -2.95 -6.63 21.89
N ALA A 95 -3.70 -7.48 21.19
CA ALA A 95 -3.33 -8.85 20.88
C ALA A 95 -2.44 -8.98 19.64
N SER A 96 -1.88 -7.87 19.15
CA SER A 96 -1.04 -7.84 17.95
C SER A 96 0.27 -7.08 18.15
N ASP A 97 1.36 -7.66 17.65
CA ASP A 97 2.67 -7.02 17.55
C ASP A 97 2.81 -6.28 16.21
N PRO A 98 3.41 -5.06 16.20
CA PRO A 98 3.71 -4.36 14.98
C PRO A 98 4.89 -5.01 14.27
N VAL A 99 4.74 -5.32 12.99
CA VAL A 99 5.77 -5.98 12.17
C VAL A 99 6.46 -4.96 11.28
N TRP A 100 5.66 -4.14 10.59
CA TRP A 100 6.15 -3.12 9.69
C TRP A 100 5.13 -1.98 9.62
N SER A 101 5.59 -0.74 9.66
CA SER A 101 4.72 0.44 9.54
C SER A 101 5.46 1.52 8.77
N VAL A 102 4.87 1.97 7.66
CA VAL A 102 5.48 2.96 6.77
C VAL A 102 4.48 4.01 6.34
N VAL A 103 5.00 5.20 6.06
CA VAL A 103 4.22 6.31 5.52
C VAL A 103 4.82 6.74 4.19
N ALA A 104 3.96 7.09 3.24
CA ALA A 104 4.36 7.72 1.98
C ALA A 104 3.44 8.90 1.67
N LEU A 105 3.92 9.86 0.87
CA LEU A 105 3.23 11.09 0.56
C LEU A 105 3.10 11.26 -0.95
N HIS A 106 1.86 11.37 -1.44
CA HIS A 106 1.59 11.60 -2.85
C HIS A 106 2.29 12.85 -3.37
N ARG A 107 2.95 12.70 -4.51
CA ARG A 107 3.49 13.78 -5.33
C ARG A 107 3.32 13.45 -6.81
N PRO A 108 3.24 14.46 -7.68
CA PRO A 108 3.20 14.24 -9.12
C PRO A 108 4.42 13.48 -9.59
N ALA A 109 4.22 12.52 -10.51
CA ALA A 109 5.32 11.82 -11.15
C ALA A 109 6.27 12.79 -11.87
N GLU A 110 7.56 12.45 -11.95
CA GLU A 110 8.62 13.33 -12.48
C GLU A 110 8.32 13.77 -13.93
N PHE A 111 8.03 12.81 -14.82
CA PHE A 111 7.85 13.08 -16.25
C PHE A 111 6.41 12.94 -16.76
N ASN A 112 5.73 11.82 -16.45
CA ASN A 112 4.38 11.56 -16.96
C ASN A 112 3.33 12.01 -15.92
N LYS A 113 2.78 13.23 -16.06
CA LYS A 113 1.79 13.78 -15.13
C LYS A 113 0.44 13.05 -15.13
N SER A 114 0.18 12.18 -16.11
CA SER A 114 -1.00 11.30 -16.09
C SER A 114 -0.78 10.01 -15.31
N HIS A 115 0.45 9.73 -14.85
CA HIS A 115 0.73 8.62 -13.95
C HIS A 115 0.44 9.04 -12.50
N VAL A 116 -0.76 8.70 -12.04
CA VAL A 116 -1.28 9.02 -10.70
C VAL A 116 -1.62 7.69 -10.00
N PRO A 117 -1.31 7.55 -8.69
CA PRO A 117 -1.70 6.36 -7.93
C PRO A 117 -3.20 6.07 -7.99
N ALA A 118 -3.57 4.80 -8.06
CA ALA A 118 -4.97 4.37 -8.12
C ALA A 118 -5.83 4.93 -6.97
N PHE A 119 -5.29 4.96 -5.74
CA PHE A 119 -6.01 5.51 -4.59
C PHE A 119 -6.24 7.03 -4.68
N ILE A 120 -5.37 7.78 -5.37
CA ILE A 120 -5.55 9.22 -5.60
C ILE A 120 -6.59 9.44 -6.70
N ALA A 121 -6.60 8.58 -7.74
CA ALA A 121 -7.58 8.63 -8.80
C ALA A 121 -9.01 8.21 -8.35
N GLY A 122 -9.19 7.80 -7.10
CA GLY A 122 -10.47 7.37 -6.56
C GLY A 122 -10.92 6.01 -7.11
N GLU A 123 -9.98 5.18 -7.55
CA GLU A 123 -10.29 3.84 -8.04
C GLU A 123 -10.59 2.89 -6.88
N GLU A 124 -11.57 2.01 -7.09
CA GLU A 124 -11.90 0.94 -6.16
C GLU A 124 -10.67 0.08 -5.86
N PRO A 125 -10.45 -0.31 -4.59
CA PRO A 125 -9.35 -1.17 -4.23
C PRO A 125 -9.48 -2.55 -4.88
N GLY A 126 -8.36 -3.12 -5.30
CA GLY A 126 -8.32 -4.46 -5.88
C GLY A 126 -8.62 -5.56 -4.86
N ASP A 127 -8.97 -6.75 -5.37
CA ASP A 127 -9.23 -7.94 -4.54
C ASP A 127 -7.96 -8.53 -3.94
N TYR A 128 -6.80 -8.28 -4.56
CA TYR A 128 -5.47 -8.63 -4.06
C TYR A 128 -4.55 -7.43 -4.07
N VAL A 129 -3.55 -7.44 -3.18
CA VAL A 129 -2.47 -6.45 -3.15
C VAL A 129 -1.10 -7.11 -3.04
N CYS A 130 -0.08 -6.44 -3.56
CA CYS A 130 1.33 -6.66 -3.26
C CYS A 130 1.98 -5.31 -2.93
N VAL A 131 2.43 -5.15 -1.68
CA VAL A 131 3.04 -3.92 -1.14
C VAL A 131 4.50 -4.16 -0.82
N TYR A 132 5.37 -3.25 -1.21
CA TYR A 132 6.79 -3.29 -0.88
C TYR A 132 7.43 -1.90 -0.92
N PRO A 133 8.46 -1.62 -0.11
CA PRO A 133 9.24 -0.40 -0.24
C PRO A 133 10.21 -0.50 -1.41
N PHE A 134 10.78 0.62 -1.83
CA PHE A 134 11.77 0.63 -2.90
C PHE A 134 12.79 1.76 -2.76
N VAL A 135 14.02 1.44 -3.12
CA VAL A 135 15.17 2.34 -3.10
C VAL A 135 15.94 2.18 -4.40
N ARG A 136 16.12 3.29 -5.12
CA ARG A 136 16.90 3.36 -6.35
C ARG A 136 18.40 3.26 -6.07
N SER A 137 19.18 3.08 -7.13
CA SER A 137 20.64 3.20 -7.05
C SER A 137 21.05 4.64 -6.73
N LEU A 138 22.21 4.83 -6.09
CA LEU A 138 22.67 6.14 -5.63
C LEU A 138 22.82 7.16 -6.77
N ASP A 139 23.17 6.70 -7.96
CA ASP A 139 23.35 7.51 -9.16
C ASP A 139 22.04 7.87 -9.86
N TRP A 140 20.93 7.20 -9.56
CA TRP A 140 19.67 7.34 -10.30
C TRP A 140 19.25 8.80 -10.47
N TYR A 141 19.17 9.54 -9.37
CA TYR A 141 18.76 10.94 -9.37
C TYR A 141 19.82 11.90 -9.92
N LEU A 142 21.03 11.42 -10.22
CA LEU A 142 22.14 12.18 -10.80
C LEU A 142 22.32 11.93 -12.31
N LEU A 143 21.65 10.91 -12.86
CA LEU A 143 21.66 10.65 -14.30
C LEU A 143 21.09 11.84 -15.09
N PRO A 144 21.39 11.96 -16.39
CA PRO A 144 20.67 12.88 -17.27
C PRO A 144 19.17 12.60 -17.30
N ASP A 145 18.35 13.65 -17.33
CA ASP A 145 16.88 13.55 -17.31
C ASP A 145 16.32 12.72 -18.48
N ASP A 146 16.93 12.81 -19.67
CA ASP A 146 16.54 12.07 -20.86
C ASP A 146 16.81 10.57 -20.74
N GLU A 147 17.92 10.19 -20.11
CA GLU A 147 18.22 8.78 -19.79
C GLU A 147 17.21 8.21 -18.80
N ARG A 148 16.95 8.91 -17.67
CA ARG A 148 15.91 8.50 -16.71
C ARG A 148 14.54 8.40 -17.36
N ARG A 149 14.16 9.41 -18.15
CA ARG A 149 12.86 9.45 -18.84
C ARG A 149 12.70 8.26 -19.78
N LYS A 150 13.73 7.94 -20.57
CA LYS A 150 13.71 6.79 -21.49
C LYS A 150 13.45 5.50 -20.73
N MET A 151 14.19 5.25 -19.65
CA MET A 151 14.00 4.04 -18.82
C MET A 151 12.61 3.98 -18.18
N LEU A 152 12.07 5.10 -17.72
CA LEU A 152 10.72 5.14 -17.12
C LEU A 152 9.61 4.96 -18.16
N VAL A 153 9.79 5.46 -19.38
CA VAL A 153 8.85 5.22 -20.49
C VAL A 153 8.85 3.74 -20.87
N GLU A 154 10.02 3.13 -21.05
CA GLU A 154 10.16 1.69 -21.33
C GLU A 154 9.50 0.85 -20.22
N HIS A 155 9.76 1.18 -18.96
CA HIS A 155 9.14 0.52 -17.82
C HIS A 155 7.62 0.64 -17.81
N GLY A 156 7.09 1.85 -18.04
CA GLY A 156 5.64 2.08 -18.12
C GLY A 156 4.99 1.36 -19.29
N MET A 157 5.70 1.23 -20.42
CA MET A 157 5.22 0.46 -21.58
C MET A 157 5.14 -1.04 -21.28
N ALA A 158 6.10 -1.61 -20.55
CA ALA A 158 6.03 -3.00 -20.09
C ALA A 158 4.84 -3.23 -19.14
N GLY A 159 4.52 -2.26 -18.27
CA GLY A 159 3.34 -2.33 -17.39
C GLY A 159 2.00 -2.18 -18.11
N ARG A 160 1.98 -1.57 -19.30
CA ARG A 160 0.74 -1.29 -20.05
C ARG A 160 -0.01 -2.56 -20.51
N GLU A 161 0.67 -3.70 -20.59
CA GLU A 161 0.07 -5.01 -20.89
C GLU A 161 -0.78 -5.57 -19.73
N TYR A 162 -0.76 -4.90 -18.56
CA TYR A 162 -1.47 -5.27 -17.34
C TYR A 162 -2.42 -4.15 -16.87
N PRO A 163 -3.40 -3.73 -17.69
CA PRO A 163 -4.28 -2.61 -17.34
C PRO A 163 -5.17 -2.88 -16.12
N ASP A 164 -5.40 -4.16 -15.83
CA ASP A 164 -6.14 -4.70 -14.68
C ASP A 164 -5.35 -4.65 -13.36
N VAL A 165 -4.02 -4.47 -13.42
CA VAL A 165 -3.18 -4.27 -12.23
C VAL A 165 -2.93 -2.78 -12.04
N ARG A 166 -3.47 -2.25 -10.94
CA ARG A 166 -3.47 -0.83 -10.61
C ARG A 166 -2.26 -0.49 -9.76
N ALA A 167 -1.46 0.47 -10.20
CA ALA A 167 -0.21 0.83 -9.56
C ALA A 167 -0.38 2.03 -8.63
N ASN A 168 0.31 1.97 -7.49
CA ASN A 168 0.46 3.08 -6.56
C ASN A 168 1.96 3.19 -6.26
N THR A 169 2.63 4.17 -6.88
CA THR A 169 4.06 4.44 -6.64
C THR A 169 4.19 5.78 -5.96
N VAL A 170 4.50 5.78 -4.65
CA VAL A 170 4.34 6.95 -3.79
C VAL A 170 5.66 7.27 -3.08
N PRO A 171 6.16 8.52 -3.14
CA PRO A 171 7.40 8.90 -2.44
C PRO A 171 7.33 8.69 -0.92
N ALA A 172 8.44 8.22 -0.34
CA ALA A 172 8.59 7.92 1.09
C ALA A 172 9.83 8.58 1.73
N PHE A 173 10.49 9.50 1.02
CA PHE A 173 11.68 10.20 1.51
C PHE A 173 11.45 10.87 2.87
N ALA A 174 12.35 10.59 3.83
CA ALA A 174 12.30 11.08 5.20
C ALA A 174 11.08 10.61 6.03
N LEU A 175 10.28 9.68 5.50
CA LEU A 175 9.12 9.08 6.18
C LEU A 175 9.39 7.65 6.67
N GLY A 176 10.66 7.23 6.61
CA GLY A 176 11.16 5.92 6.97
C GLY A 176 12.52 5.69 6.29
N ASP A 177 12.87 4.42 6.09
CA ASP A 177 14.17 4.01 5.55
C ASP A 177 14.21 3.95 4.00
N TYR A 178 13.11 4.31 3.34
CA TYR A 178 12.88 4.04 1.91
C TYR A 178 12.65 5.31 1.09
N GLU A 179 12.74 5.19 -0.23
CA GLU A 179 12.49 6.29 -1.16
C GLU A 179 11.06 6.28 -1.71
N TRP A 180 10.48 5.09 -1.86
CA TRP A 180 9.13 4.88 -2.36
C TRP A 180 8.43 3.75 -1.61
N ILE A 181 7.12 3.83 -1.50
CA ILE A 181 6.24 2.69 -1.22
C ILE A 181 5.47 2.37 -2.51
N LEU A 182 5.51 1.10 -2.91
CA LEU A 182 4.76 0.59 -4.04
C LEU A 182 3.65 -0.33 -3.56
N ALA A 183 2.46 -0.17 -4.13
CA ALA A 183 1.36 -1.11 -3.98
C ALA A 183 0.75 -1.40 -5.35
N PHE A 184 0.69 -2.68 -5.72
CA PHE A 184 0.00 -3.16 -6.92
C PHE A 184 -1.27 -3.88 -6.49
N GLU A 185 -2.41 -3.42 -7.00
CA GLU A 185 -3.72 -3.97 -6.70
C GLU A 185 -4.33 -4.60 -7.95
N GLY A 186 -5.06 -5.70 -7.81
CA GLY A 186 -5.70 -6.33 -8.97
C GLY A 186 -6.78 -7.32 -8.57
N PRO A 187 -7.61 -7.76 -9.53
CA PRO A 187 -8.64 -8.77 -9.27
C PRO A 187 -8.06 -10.18 -9.08
N ASP A 188 -6.82 -10.41 -9.52
CA ASP A 188 -6.16 -11.71 -9.48
C ASP A 188 -4.69 -11.57 -9.07
N LEU A 189 -4.25 -12.43 -8.14
CA LEU A 189 -2.86 -12.43 -7.67
C LEU A 189 -1.86 -12.87 -8.75
N GLY A 190 -2.26 -13.82 -9.61
CA GLY A 190 -1.42 -14.30 -10.71
C GLY A 190 -1.03 -13.18 -11.67
N ARG A 191 -1.95 -12.25 -11.94
CA ARG A 191 -1.70 -11.04 -12.76
C ARG A 191 -0.66 -10.12 -12.13
N ILE A 192 -0.69 -9.93 -10.81
CA ILE A 192 0.31 -9.15 -10.08
C ILE A 192 1.69 -9.82 -10.17
N VAL A 193 1.74 -11.14 -9.96
CA VAL A 193 2.99 -11.93 -10.07
C VAL A 193 3.57 -11.82 -11.48
N GLU A 194 2.73 -11.97 -12.50
CA GLU A 194 3.15 -11.89 -13.90
C GLU A 194 3.69 -10.50 -14.25
N LEU A 195 2.99 -9.43 -13.85
CA LEU A 195 3.48 -8.05 -13.99
C LEU A 195 4.87 -7.89 -13.36
N MET A 196 5.03 -8.31 -12.09
CA MET A 196 6.29 -8.18 -11.38
C MET A 196 7.43 -8.94 -12.05
N TRP A 197 7.14 -10.12 -12.62
CA TRP A 197 8.08 -10.86 -13.45
C TRP A 197 8.43 -10.11 -14.74
N LYS A 198 7.46 -9.56 -15.47
CA LYS A 198 7.72 -8.84 -16.72
C LYS A 198 8.50 -7.54 -16.52
N LEU A 199 8.27 -6.81 -15.43
CA LEU A 199 9.05 -5.60 -15.12
C LEU A 199 10.54 -5.89 -14.88
N ARG A 200 10.95 -7.16 -14.73
CA ARG A 200 12.37 -7.56 -14.70
C ARG A 200 13.09 -7.31 -16.04
N TYR A 201 12.37 -7.29 -17.15
CA TYR A 201 12.91 -7.10 -18.50
C TYR A 201 12.92 -5.62 -18.90
N THR A 202 13.33 -4.73 -17.98
CA THR A 202 13.38 -3.28 -18.22
C THR A 202 14.74 -2.73 -17.76
N ASP A 203 15.30 -1.76 -18.48
CA ASP A 203 16.60 -1.17 -18.12
C ASP A 203 16.60 -0.52 -16.72
N ALA A 204 15.43 -0.06 -16.27
CA ALA A 204 15.23 0.47 -14.92
C ALA A 204 15.66 -0.50 -13.79
N ARG A 205 15.76 -1.81 -14.06
CA ARG A 205 16.24 -2.82 -13.10
C ARG A 205 17.72 -2.72 -12.74
N ARG A 206 18.53 -2.08 -13.59
CA ARG A 206 19.94 -1.81 -13.29
C ARG A 206 20.12 -0.79 -12.16
N HIS A 207 19.08 -0.01 -11.89
CA HIS A 207 19.09 1.10 -10.94
C HIS A 207 18.20 0.83 -9.74
N VAL A 208 18.44 -0.29 -9.04
CA VAL A 208 17.69 -0.73 -7.85
C VAL A 208 18.66 -1.19 -6.78
N ARG A 209 18.42 -0.74 -5.54
CA ARG A 209 19.24 -1.10 -4.37
C ARG A 209 18.46 -1.96 -3.38
N GLU A 210 17.19 -1.65 -3.15
CA GLU A 210 16.35 -2.36 -2.19
C GLU A 210 14.90 -2.39 -2.65
N GLU A 211 14.21 -3.52 -2.46
CA GLU A 211 12.80 -3.71 -2.83
C GLU A 211 12.04 -4.63 -1.86
N THR A 212 12.50 -4.77 -0.62
CA THR A 212 11.95 -5.71 0.38
C THR A 212 11.76 -4.99 1.73
N PRO A 213 10.84 -5.46 2.60
CA PRO A 213 10.00 -6.66 2.52
C PRO A 213 8.76 -6.54 1.62
N PHE A 214 8.20 -7.68 1.21
CA PHE A 214 6.92 -7.77 0.46
C PHE A 214 5.77 -8.20 1.37
N PHE A 215 4.63 -7.53 1.29
CA PHE A 215 3.38 -7.93 1.94
C PHE A 215 2.30 -8.14 0.88
N THR A 216 1.84 -9.37 0.74
CA THR A 216 0.96 -9.80 -0.34
C THR A 216 -0.22 -10.55 0.23
N GLY A 217 -1.42 -10.33 -0.30
CA GLY A 217 -2.61 -11.00 0.22
C GLY A 217 -3.93 -10.53 -0.39
N PRO A 218 -5.02 -11.29 -0.22
CA PRO A 218 -6.35 -10.85 -0.56
C PRO A 218 -6.85 -9.74 0.38
N ARG A 219 -7.67 -8.85 -0.16
CA ARG A 219 -8.47 -7.88 0.61
C ARG A 219 -9.68 -8.59 1.21
N LEU A 220 -9.98 -8.34 2.49
CA LEU A 220 -11.07 -8.98 3.22
C LEU A 220 -12.00 -7.95 3.89
N SER A 221 -13.20 -8.41 4.25
CA SER A 221 -14.03 -7.73 5.24
C SER A 221 -13.47 -7.91 6.65
N VAL A 222 -14.02 -7.18 7.62
CA VAL A 222 -13.67 -7.32 9.03
C VAL A 222 -14.00 -8.73 9.53
N GLU A 223 -15.17 -9.23 9.16
CA GLU A 223 -15.67 -10.56 9.53
C GLU A 223 -14.73 -11.66 9.02
N ASP A 224 -14.40 -11.61 7.73
CA ASP A 224 -13.56 -12.63 7.10
C ASP A 224 -12.13 -12.59 7.62
N LEU A 225 -11.60 -11.39 7.90
CA LEU A 225 -10.27 -11.27 8.50
C LEU A 225 -10.23 -11.93 9.87
N ILE A 226 -11.15 -11.54 10.77
CA ILE A 226 -11.15 -12.02 12.16
C ILE A 226 -11.42 -13.52 12.23
N ALA A 227 -12.23 -14.07 11.33
CA ALA A 227 -12.50 -15.51 11.26
C ALA A 227 -11.26 -16.34 10.85
N ARG A 228 -10.26 -15.73 10.19
CA ARG A 228 -9.04 -16.40 9.72
C ARG A 228 -7.83 -16.21 10.63
N LEU A 229 -7.89 -15.29 11.58
CA LEU A 229 -6.81 -15.09 12.54
C LEU A 229 -6.60 -16.37 13.38
N PRO A 230 -5.35 -16.68 13.78
CA PRO A 230 -5.03 -17.86 14.57
C PRO A 230 -5.74 -17.89 15.93
#